data_AF-A0A7C2ANL8-F1
#
_entry.id   AF-A0A7C2ANL8-F1
#
_cell.length_a   1.000
_cell.length_b   1.000
_cell.length_c   1.000
_cell.angle_alpha   90.00
_cell.angle_beta   90.00
_cell.angle_gamma   90.00
#
_symmetry.space_group_name_H-M   'P 1'
#
loop_
_entity.id
_entity.type
_entity.pdbx_description
1 polymer ?
#
loop_
_entity_poly.entity_id
_entity_poly.type
_entity_poly.pdbx_seq_one_letter_code
_entity_poly.pdbx_strand_id
1 'polypeptide(L)'
;MIALLLLPLLCGLDGGSPTAPSSGAVASENPSVLVHYDLRQVIPELDDGDLWRQGLVPRVARRWERDDVVMPTDFYSAVPSEVVYDVISRTLGDAMRERGRMMSLEGESDLLVLAPRSVQEEVQKILGTLGRALAGSDRIRLEVLSFSGAAGDGPLLEKTALSEEEADRMVADLAAKGAALHTYRFDLTPGRTSGLTTGRDVSFLLDYDVEIAQAATIYDPVVSSYRDGTRFLMRATRRGASTALSILMRETLPAEKPRERPLSFYAGLGSQKGGGYSFHQGPDSVQIPNIFSRGVAFTTLIPDGGVVAFASAFTRGGETRREVCLLRREGGVSSPFYRAKFGSVTLFLVNSELFSPPGLSFDLYTNEEELGGHPLLYAKLDAAPATFLFDWLKYRFSVWRRIGPWAVVVTDPAWDNQALADLEQLLASLEEGGRNVTCSSDLQAPDQSSFARLVLPVLGGTGFGAVLGRTTTALTDFDVEVAQFAGSPDPVIAPLFDGMVLRGQAFSGPKPVIDVSGWGIRLVL
;
A
#
# COMPACT_ATOMS: atom_id res chain seq x y z
N MET A 1 28.00 37.42 14.15
CA MET A 1 28.17 37.85 15.56
C MET A 1 27.77 36.63 16.41
N ILE A 2 28.58 35.59 16.56
CA ILE A 2 29.97 35.49 17.00
C ILE A 2 30.76 34.61 16.03
N ALA A 3 31.89 35.14 15.56
CA ALA A 3 32.98 34.43 14.91
C ALA A 3 34.23 34.71 15.76
N LEU A 4 35.14 33.73 15.88
CA LEU A 4 36.52 33.74 16.40
C LEU A 4 36.78 32.68 17.48
N LEU A 5 37.96 32.05 17.33
CA LEU A 5 38.65 31.02 18.14
C LEU A 5 38.36 29.60 17.62
N LEU A 6 39.22 28.93 16.83
CA LEU A 6 40.67 28.83 16.95
C LEU A 6 41.39 28.68 15.59
N LEU A 7 42.59 29.26 15.56
CA LEU A 7 43.47 29.54 14.42
C LEU A 7 44.22 28.30 13.86
N PRO A 8 44.83 28.46 12.66
CA PRO A 8 45.44 27.44 11.82
C PRO A 8 46.91 27.18 12.16
N LEU A 9 47.37 25.99 11.79
CA LEU A 9 48.78 25.64 11.67
C LEU A 9 49.06 25.39 10.19
N LEU A 10 49.84 26.27 9.53
CA LEU A 10 50.83 25.93 8.49
C LEU A 10 51.51 27.18 7.89
N CYS A 11 52.83 27.05 7.67
CA CYS A 11 53.83 27.94 7.06
C CYS A 11 54.28 29.17 7.90
N GLY A 12 55.54 29.37 8.32
CA GLY A 12 56.84 28.78 8.02
C GLY A 12 57.87 29.92 7.86
N LEU A 13 59.06 29.84 8.50
CA LEU A 13 60.39 30.24 7.99
C LEU A 13 61.50 30.19 9.08
N ASP A 14 62.45 29.27 8.84
CA ASP A 14 63.91 29.31 8.96
C ASP A 14 64.70 29.72 10.23
N GLY A 15 65.63 28.83 10.60
CA GLY A 15 66.90 29.19 11.24
C GLY A 15 67.57 28.10 12.08
N GLY A 16 68.09 27.02 11.49
CA GLY A 16 68.92 26.05 12.24
C GLY A 16 69.53 24.91 11.40
N SER A 17 70.86 24.87 11.35
CA SER A 17 71.75 23.97 10.59
C SER A 17 71.66 22.46 10.94
N PRO A 18 72.25 21.56 10.13
CA PRO A 18 71.78 20.18 9.93
C PRO A 18 72.49 19.15 10.82
N THR A 19 71.72 18.13 11.22
CA THR A 19 72.24 16.80 11.56
C THR A 19 71.49 15.76 10.72
N ALA A 20 72.23 15.03 9.88
CA ALA A 20 71.79 13.81 9.20
C ALA A 20 72.29 12.60 10.00
N PRO A 21 71.87 11.35 9.70
CA PRO A 21 70.57 10.87 9.25
C PRO A 21 70.04 9.73 10.16
N SER A 22 68.73 9.50 10.21
CA SER A 22 68.20 8.16 10.50
C SER A 22 67.19 7.77 9.43
N SER A 23 67.70 7.05 8.43
CA SER A 23 66.92 6.39 7.40
C SER A 23 66.14 5.22 8.00
N GLY A 24 65.07 5.53 8.71
CA GLY A 24 63.93 4.64 8.86
C GLY A 24 62.86 5.14 7.92
N ALA A 25 62.84 4.64 6.68
CA ALA A 25 61.73 4.89 5.77
C ALA A 25 60.48 4.27 6.40
N VAL A 26 59.76 5.07 7.19
CA VAL A 26 58.40 4.76 7.63
C VAL A 26 57.60 4.70 6.33
N ALA A 27 57.30 3.48 5.91
CA ALA A 27 56.50 3.20 4.74
C ALA A 27 55.26 4.09 4.76
N SER A 28 55.00 4.75 3.64
CA SER A 28 53.95 5.75 3.48
C SER A 28 52.64 5.27 4.06
N GLU A 29 52.29 5.77 5.25
CA GLU A 29 50.94 5.70 5.77
C GLU A 29 50.06 6.40 4.74
N ASN A 30 49.17 5.64 4.09
CA ASN A 30 48.21 6.20 3.15
C ASN A 30 47.47 7.35 3.87
N PRO A 31 47.57 8.61 3.40
CA PRO A 31 47.03 9.74 4.14
C PRO A 31 45.52 9.57 4.32
N SER A 32 45.03 9.80 5.55
CA SER A 32 43.60 9.84 5.83
C SER A 32 42.95 10.99 5.07
N VAL A 33 41.79 10.72 4.47
CA VAL A 33 40.96 11.70 3.79
C VAL A 33 39.59 11.76 4.47
N LEU A 34 39.04 12.95 4.62
CA LEU A 34 37.68 13.16 5.11
C LEU A 34 36.72 13.08 3.92
N VAL A 35 35.76 12.16 3.99
CA VAL A 35 34.71 11.98 2.98
C VAL A 35 33.34 12.08 3.66
N HIS A 36 32.39 12.68 2.95
CA HIS A 36 30.99 12.82 3.35
C HIS A 36 30.14 11.87 2.51
N TYR A 37 29.25 11.12 3.17
CA TYR A 37 28.30 10.22 2.53
C TYR A 37 26.87 10.59 2.95
N ASP A 38 25.99 10.83 1.96
CA ASP A 38 24.57 11.07 2.18
C ASP A 38 23.80 9.74 2.30
N LEU A 39 23.37 9.40 3.52
CA LEU A 39 22.69 8.15 3.81
C LEU A 39 21.26 8.10 3.25
N ARG A 40 20.66 9.22 2.86
CA ARG A 40 19.34 9.23 2.19
C ARG A 40 19.36 8.54 0.83
N GLN A 41 20.53 8.43 0.22
CA GLN A 41 20.69 7.69 -1.04
C GLN A 41 20.64 6.17 -0.84
N VAL A 42 20.78 5.71 0.40
CA VAL A 42 20.85 4.29 0.77
C VAL A 42 19.62 3.83 1.53
N ILE A 43 19.06 4.72 2.36
CA ILE A 43 17.88 4.47 3.18
C ILE A 43 16.63 4.80 2.35
N PRO A 44 15.85 3.80 1.88
CA PRO A 44 14.58 4.08 1.24
C PRO A 44 13.57 4.58 2.27
N GLU A 45 12.58 5.32 1.78
CA GLU A 45 11.33 5.55 2.48
C GLU A 45 10.59 4.21 2.67
N LEU A 46 10.34 3.78 3.90
CA LEU A 46 9.72 2.48 4.22
C LEU A 46 8.41 2.70 4.97
N ASP A 47 7.37 1.94 4.61
CA ASP A 47 6.05 2.07 5.26
C ASP A 47 6.15 1.78 6.76
N ASP A 48 5.49 2.58 7.58
CA ASP A 48 5.43 2.37 9.03
C ASP A 48 4.18 1.60 9.48
N GLY A 49 4.16 0.26 9.32
CA GLY A 49 3.09 -0.59 9.89
C GLY A 49 1.76 -0.64 9.11
N ASP A 50 0.64 -0.91 9.81
CA ASP A 50 -0.71 -1.25 9.26
C ASP A 50 -1.48 -0.06 8.64
N LEU A 51 -0.75 0.92 8.11
CA LEU A 51 -1.30 2.21 7.70
C LEU A 51 -2.08 2.13 6.37
N TRP A 52 -1.80 1.11 5.55
CA TRP A 52 -2.39 0.99 4.22
C TRP A 52 -3.71 0.25 4.27
N ARG A 53 -4.81 1.02 4.31
CA ARG A 53 -6.17 0.49 4.23
C ARG A 53 -6.95 1.12 3.08
N GLN A 54 -7.76 0.33 2.38
CA GLN A 54 -8.66 0.81 1.33
C GLN A 54 -10.06 0.25 1.56
N GLY A 55 -11.05 1.15 1.55
CA GLY A 55 -12.45 0.74 1.46
C GLY A 55 -12.71 0.05 0.12
N LEU A 56 -13.22 -1.17 0.15
CA LEU A 56 -13.60 -1.93 -1.05
C LEU A 56 -14.95 -1.48 -1.64
N VAL A 57 -15.73 -0.72 -0.85
CA VAL A 57 -16.92 0.00 -1.30
C VAL A 57 -16.54 1.46 -1.53
N PRO A 58 -17.00 2.13 -2.60
CA PRO A 58 -16.83 3.57 -2.74
C PRO A 58 -17.56 4.28 -1.62
N ARG A 59 -16.92 5.29 -1.05
CA ARG A 59 -17.55 6.19 -0.11
C ARG A 59 -18.19 7.34 -0.87
N VAL A 60 -19.47 7.58 -0.60
CA VAL A 60 -20.10 8.87 -0.87
C VAL A 60 -19.78 9.73 0.35
N ALA A 61 -18.76 10.56 0.25
CA ALA A 61 -18.24 11.33 1.38
C ALA A 61 -18.56 12.83 1.22
N ARG A 62 -18.79 13.54 2.34
CA ARG A 62 -18.77 15.01 2.34
C ARG A 62 -17.36 15.48 1.92
N ARG A 63 -17.25 16.66 1.29
CA ARG A 63 -16.02 17.16 0.65
C ARG A 63 -14.77 17.17 1.55
N TRP A 64 -14.95 17.25 2.87
CA TRP A 64 -13.87 17.25 3.87
C TRP A 64 -13.47 15.86 4.39
N GLU A 65 -14.25 14.81 4.14
CA GLU A 65 -13.97 13.42 4.58
C GLU A 65 -13.23 12.58 3.52
N ARG A 66 -12.44 13.25 2.67
CA ARG A 66 -12.04 12.79 1.33
C ARG A 66 -11.22 11.51 1.21
N ASP A 67 -10.78 10.91 2.30
CA ASP A 67 -9.76 9.86 2.23
C ASP A 67 -10.35 8.46 2.49
N ASP A 68 -10.81 7.87 1.39
CA ASP A 68 -11.05 6.43 1.23
C ASP A 68 -9.84 5.54 1.54
N VAL A 69 -8.66 6.15 1.57
CA VAL A 69 -7.43 5.57 2.07
C VAL A 69 -6.94 6.54 3.11
N VAL A 70 -6.94 6.10 4.38
CA VAL A 70 -6.22 6.82 5.41
C VAL A 70 -4.76 6.70 5.06
N MET A 71 -4.29 7.73 4.37
CA MET A 71 -2.92 7.99 4.07
C MET A 71 -2.41 8.85 5.22
N PRO A 72 -1.75 8.30 6.26
CA PRO A 72 -1.31 9.11 7.39
C PRO A 72 -0.33 10.19 6.93
N THR A 73 -0.51 11.41 7.40
CA THR A 73 0.28 12.58 6.98
C THR A 73 1.79 12.49 7.28
N ASP A 74 2.25 11.47 8.02
CA ASP A 74 3.65 11.25 8.43
C ASP A 74 4.08 9.80 8.09
N PHE A 75 4.59 9.55 6.89
CA PHE A 75 4.45 8.22 6.24
C PHE A 75 5.58 7.20 6.39
N TYR A 76 6.76 7.62 6.80
CA TYR A 76 7.94 6.77 6.73
C TYR A 76 8.63 6.78 8.08
N SER A 77 8.84 5.60 8.65
CA SER A 77 9.89 5.49 9.67
C SER A 77 11.20 5.71 8.93
N ALA A 78 11.72 6.93 8.98
CA ALA A 78 13.07 7.19 8.54
C ALA A 78 13.94 6.23 9.35
N VAL A 79 14.57 5.27 8.68
CA VAL A 79 15.51 4.38 9.34
C VAL A 79 16.52 5.30 9.99
N PRO A 80 16.69 5.27 11.33
CA PRO A 80 17.60 6.19 11.97
C PRO A 80 18.99 5.99 11.38
N SER A 81 19.64 7.05 10.91
CA SER A 81 21.00 6.96 10.35
C SER A 81 21.99 6.35 11.32
N GLU A 82 21.70 6.40 12.62
CA GLU A 82 22.39 5.70 13.70
C GLU A 82 22.46 4.18 13.49
N VAL A 83 21.40 3.58 12.94
CA VAL A 83 21.36 2.15 12.61
C VAL A 83 22.34 1.82 11.49
N VAL A 84 22.36 2.64 10.42
CA VAL A 84 23.28 2.46 9.29
C VAL A 84 24.72 2.72 9.72
N TYR A 85 24.95 3.76 10.52
CA TYR A 85 26.24 4.05 11.15
C TYR A 85 26.75 2.86 11.97
N ASP A 86 25.91 2.26 12.83
CA ASP A 86 26.29 1.12 13.65
C ASP A 86 26.60 -0.12 12.80
N VAL A 87 25.81 -0.39 11.75
CA VAL A 87 26.11 -1.46 10.79
C VAL A 87 27.47 -1.26 10.13
N ILE A 88 27.77 -0.06 9.63
CA ILE A 88 29.05 0.26 8.98
C ILE A 88 30.20 0.13 9.99
N SER A 89 30.05 0.72 11.18
CA SER A 89 31.06 0.70 12.25
C SER A 89 31.44 -0.73 12.63
N ARG A 90 30.44 -1.59 12.82
CA ARG A 90 30.65 -3.00 13.16
C ARG A 90 31.20 -3.81 12.00
N THR A 91 30.82 -3.49 10.77
CA THR A 91 31.34 -4.18 9.58
C THR A 91 32.82 -3.86 9.35
N LEU A 92 33.25 -2.61 9.58
CA LEU A 92 34.65 -2.20 9.47
C LEU A 92 35.51 -2.70 10.65
N GLY A 93 34.92 -2.86 11.83
CA GLY A 93 35.57 -3.46 13.00
C GLY A 93 36.90 -2.78 13.36
N ASP A 94 37.99 -3.55 13.39
CA ASP A 94 39.32 -3.05 13.75
C ASP A 94 39.87 -2.02 12.77
N ALA A 95 39.41 -2.00 11.51
CA ALA A 95 39.82 -1.00 10.53
C ALA A 95 39.48 0.43 10.96
N MET A 96 38.47 0.65 11.81
CA MET A 96 38.16 1.99 12.33
C MET A 96 38.82 2.30 13.68
N ARG A 97 39.46 1.32 14.34
CA ARG A 97 40.09 1.51 15.66
C ARG A 97 41.53 2.03 15.58
N GLU A 98 42.13 2.00 14.39
CA GLU A 98 43.48 2.52 14.18
C GLU A 98 43.56 4.04 14.42
N ARG A 99 44.72 4.49 14.90
CA ARG A 99 44.94 5.88 15.32
C ARG A 99 44.73 6.84 14.14
N GLY A 100 44.04 7.96 14.40
CA GLY A 100 43.81 9.01 13.41
C GLY A 100 42.66 8.73 12.43
N ARG A 101 41.85 7.70 12.68
CA ARG A 101 40.59 7.42 11.97
C ARG A 101 39.41 7.89 12.81
N MET A 102 38.36 8.38 12.15
CA MET A 102 37.15 8.87 12.80
C MET A 102 35.94 8.60 11.91
N MET A 103 34.82 8.26 12.53
CA MET A 103 33.52 8.19 11.87
C MET A 103 32.49 8.85 12.77
N SER A 104 31.62 9.69 12.22
CA SER A 104 30.59 10.41 12.96
C SER A 104 29.37 10.69 12.08
N LEU A 105 28.22 10.88 12.71
CA LEU A 105 27.03 11.39 12.04
C LEU A 105 26.95 12.91 12.23
N GLU A 106 26.61 13.63 11.16
CA GLU A 106 26.25 15.04 11.18
C GLU A 106 24.75 15.16 10.84
N GLY A 107 23.93 15.59 11.80
CA GLY A 107 22.48 15.60 11.64
C GLY A 107 21.87 14.20 11.46
N GLU A 108 20.80 14.11 10.68
CA GLU A 108 20.02 12.88 10.50
C GLU A 108 20.42 12.05 9.27
N SER A 109 21.25 12.56 8.36
CA SER A 109 21.50 11.91 7.07
C SER A 109 22.98 11.76 6.70
N ASP A 110 23.88 12.46 7.36
CA ASP A 110 25.22 12.62 6.82
C ASP A 110 26.25 11.84 7.62
N LEU A 111 26.98 10.95 6.94
CA LEU A 111 28.06 10.17 7.51
C LEU A 111 29.41 10.77 7.11
N LEU A 112 30.16 11.24 8.11
CA LEU A 112 31.53 11.73 7.96
C LEU A 112 32.51 10.60 8.29
N VAL A 113 33.44 10.32 7.38
CA VAL A 113 34.50 9.31 7.59
C VAL A 113 35.86 9.93 7.29
N LEU A 114 36.72 10.01 8.30
CA LEU A 114 38.14 10.34 8.18
C LEU A 114 38.95 9.04 8.25
N ALA A 115 39.43 8.55 7.11
CA ALA A 115 40.19 7.31 7.02
C ALA A 115 41.01 7.24 5.71
N PRO A 116 41.99 6.32 5.59
CA PRO A 116 42.70 6.08 4.33
C PRO A 116 41.75 5.63 3.22
N ARG A 117 42.16 5.85 1.96
CA ARG A 117 41.34 5.54 0.77
C ARG A 117 40.83 4.09 0.72
N SER A 118 41.61 3.12 1.19
CA SER A 118 41.19 1.71 1.25
C SER A 118 39.95 1.51 2.13
N VAL A 119 39.87 2.20 3.28
CA VAL A 119 38.71 2.15 4.19
C VAL A 119 37.51 2.87 3.56
N GLN A 120 37.74 4.00 2.86
CA GLN A 120 36.68 4.71 2.14
C GLN A 120 36.04 3.84 1.06
N GLU A 121 36.86 3.10 0.30
CA GLU A 121 36.37 2.15 -0.70
C GLU A 121 35.55 1.01 -0.06
N GLU A 122 35.88 0.58 1.15
CA GLU A 122 35.06 -0.38 1.90
C GLU A 122 33.73 0.22 2.37
N VAL A 123 33.73 1.45 2.93
CA VAL A 123 32.50 2.16 3.29
C VAL A 123 31.57 2.28 2.08
N GLN A 124 32.11 2.68 0.94
CA GLN A 124 31.34 2.79 -0.31
C GLN A 124 30.78 1.44 -0.76
N LYS A 125 31.52 0.34 -0.63
CA LYS A 125 31.03 -1.01 -0.95
C LYS A 125 29.92 -1.47 0.01
N ILE A 126 30.03 -1.15 1.30
CA ILE A 126 29.01 -1.43 2.31
C ILE A 126 27.73 -0.66 1.97
N LEU A 127 27.83 0.66 1.79
CA LEU A 127 26.72 1.53 1.40
C LEU A 127 26.08 1.09 0.08
N GLY A 128 26.86 0.73 -0.94
CA GLY A 128 26.35 0.21 -2.20
C GLY A 128 25.68 -1.17 -2.07
N THR A 129 26.07 -1.97 -1.08
CA THR A 129 25.39 -3.24 -0.78
C THR A 129 24.06 -3.00 -0.07
N LEU A 130 24.05 -2.12 0.94
CA LEU A 130 22.82 -1.69 1.60
C LEU A 130 21.85 -1.05 0.58
N GLY A 131 22.33 -0.14 -0.26
CA GLY A 131 21.50 0.55 -1.25
C GLY A 131 20.87 -0.39 -2.27
N ARG A 132 21.64 -1.35 -2.81
CA ARG A 132 21.07 -2.38 -3.70
C ARG A 132 20.03 -3.25 -3.01
N ALA A 133 20.28 -3.62 -1.75
CA ALA A 133 19.36 -4.46 -1.01
C ALA A 133 18.05 -3.76 -0.68
N LEU A 134 18.16 -2.55 -0.15
CA LEU A 134 17.04 -1.77 0.36
C LEU A 134 16.24 -1.10 -0.77
N ALA A 135 16.89 -0.65 -1.85
CA ALA A 135 16.22 0.00 -2.97
C ALA A 135 15.86 -0.96 -4.12
N GLY A 136 16.24 -2.24 -4.03
CA GLY A 136 15.93 -3.22 -5.06
C GLY A 136 14.42 -3.37 -5.23
N SER A 137 13.93 -3.21 -6.47
CA SER A 137 12.50 -3.28 -6.78
C SER A 137 12.19 -4.40 -7.77
N ASP A 138 10.96 -4.90 -7.69
CA ASP A 138 10.32 -5.73 -8.72
C ASP A 138 9.35 -4.87 -9.53
N ARG A 139 9.39 -5.00 -10.85
CA ARG A 139 8.42 -4.35 -11.74
C ARG A 139 7.27 -5.30 -12.03
N ILE A 140 6.07 -4.92 -11.61
CA ILE A 140 4.83 -5.64 -11.88
C ILE A 140 4.05 -4.90 -12.97
N ARG A 141 3.70 -5.60 -14.05
CA ARG A 141 2.73 -5.16 -15.04
C ARG A 141 1.38 -5.76 -14.72
N LEU A 142 0.35 -4.92 -14.66
CA LEU A 142 -1.05 -5.32 -14.60
C LEU A 142 -1.73 -4.94 -15.93
N GLU A 143 -2.30 -5.93 -16.60
CA GLU A 143 -3.13 -5.74 -17.79
C GLU A 143 -4.58 -6.01 -17.42
N VAL A 144 -5.48 -5.04 -17.65
CA VAL A 144 -6.91 -5.13 -17.37
C VAL A 144 -7.65 -5.12 -18.70
N LEU A 145 -8.37 -6.21 -19.00
CA LEU A 145 -9.20 -6.36 -20.19
C LEU A 145 -10.67 -6.28 -19.78
N SER A 146 -11.35 -5.22 -20.19
CA SER A 146 -12.74 -4.95 -19.80
C SER A 146 -13.70 -5.09 -20.98
N PHE A 147 -14.86 -5.71 -20.72
CA PHE A 147 -15.95 -5.88 -21.68
C PHE A 147 -17.15 -5.04 -21.26
N SER A 148 -17.72 -4.27 -22.19
CA SER A 148 -18.96 -3.51 -22.00
C SER A 148 -20.02 -3.93 -23.03
N GLY A 149 -21.25 -4.17 -22.57
CA GLY A 149 -22.43 -4.41 -23.41
C GLY A 149 -23.13 -5.76 -23.22
N ALA A 150 -24.23 -5.96 -23.96
CA ALA A 150 -25.08 -7.16 -23.90
C ALA A 150 -24.39 -8.44 -24.45
N ALA A 151 -23.34 -8.29 -25.26
CA ALA A 151 -22.55 -9.37 -25.84
C ALA A 151 -21.47 -9.88 -24.87
N GLY A 152 -21.82 -10.07 -23.60
CA GLY A 152 -20.91 -10.45 -22.53
C GLY A 152 -20.30 -11.85 -22.65
N ASP A 153 -20.13 -12.45 -23.83
CA ASP A 153 -19.64 -13.82 -24.03
C ASP A 153 -18.12 -13.99 -23.87
N GLY A 154 -17.44 -13.05 -23.19
CA GLY A 154 -16.02 -13.21 -22.84
C GLY A 154 -15.81 -14.45 -21.96
N PRO A 155 -14.85 -15.36 -22.28
CA PRO A 155 -14.64 -16.56 -21.51
C PRO A 155 -14.25 -16.22 -20.07
N LEU A 156 -14.74 -17.02 -19.11
CA LEU A 156 -14.21 -17.01 -17.76
C LEU A 156 -12.87 -17.75 -17.73
N LEU A 157 -12.05 -17.42 -16.74
CA LEU A 157 -10.77 -18.11 -16.57
C LEU A 157 -10.99 -19.57 -16.14
N GLU A 158 -10.53 -20.50 -16.96
CA GLU A 158 -10.45 -21.93 -16.59
C GLU A 158 -9.27 -22.22 -15.66
N LYS A 159 -8.20 -21.42 -15.80
CA LYS A 159 -7.00 -21.47 -14.96
C LYS A 159 -6.47 -20.07 -14.68
N THR A 160 -5.84 -19.93 -13.53
CA THR A 160 -5.31 -18.65 -13.05
C THR A 160 -3.78 -18.56 -13.17
N ALA A 161 -3.09 -19.67 -13.43
CA ALA A 161 -1.65 -19.67 -13.74
C ALA A 161 -1.47 -19.90 -15.24
N LEU A 162 -0.77 -18.99 -15.91
CA LEU A 162 -0.54 -18.99 -17.35
C LEU A 162 0.97 -18.88 -17.63
N SER A 163 1.40 -19.49 -18.73
CA SER A 163 2.68 -19.10 -19.36
C SER A 163 2.56 -17.71 -20.01
N GLU A 164 3.69 -17.07 -20.30
CA GLU A 164 3.70 -15.79 -21.01
C GLU A 164 3.02 -15.88 -22.38
N GLU A 165 3.27 -16.95 -23.14
CA GLU A 165 2.67 -17.15 -24.46
C GLU A 165 1.16 -17.42 -24.41
N GLU A 166 0.67 -18.07 -23.35
CA GLU A 166 -0.77 -18.23 -23.11
C GLU A 166 -1.43 -16.91 -22.74
N ALA A 167 -0.78 -16.12 -21.90
CA ALA A 167 -1.28 -14.81 -21.52
C ALA A 167 -1.31 -13.84 -22.72
N ASP A 168 -0.28 -13.84 -23.57
CA ASP A 168 -0.24 -13.01 -24.78
C ASP A 168 -1.32 -13.40 -25.79
N ARG A 169 -1.52 -14.71 -25.99
CA ARG A 169 -2.64 -15.20 -26.82
C ARG A 169 -3.99 -14.78 -26.23
N MET A 170 -4.16 -14.88 -24.91
CA MET A 170 -5.39 -14.45 -24.25
C MET A 170 -5.64 -12.95 -24.45
N VAL A 171 -4.63 -12.10 -24.28
CA VAL A 171 -4.75 -10.65 -24.54
C VAL A 171 -5.17 -10.40 -25.98
N ALA A 172 -4.50 -11.02 -26.95
CA ALA A 172 -4.80 -10.85 -28.36
C ALA A 172 -6.23 -11.32 -28.70
N ASP A 173 -6.64 -12.49 -28.22
CA ASP A 173 -7.95 -13.08 -28.47
C ASP A 173 -9.09 -12.24 -27.85
N LEU A 174 -8.91 -11.74 -26.63
CA LEU A 174 -9.91 -10.92 -25.94
C LEU A 174 -9.99 -9.52 -26.56
N ALA A 175 -8.85 -8.92 -26.92
CA ALA A 175 -8.83 -7.64 -27.64
C ALA A 175 -9.49 -7.75 -29.03
N ALA A 176 -9.26 -8.85 -29.76
CA ALA A 176 -9.93 -9.12 -31.03
C ALA A 176 -11.44 -9.28 -30.89
N LYS A 177 -11.92 -9.71 -29.71
CA LYS A 177 -13.35 -9.75 -29.33
C LYS A 177 -13.89 -8.41 -28.82
N GLY A 178 -13.10 -7.34 -28.90
CA GLY A 178 -13.52 -5.99 -28.52
C GLY A 178 -13.28 -5.60 -27.06
N ALA A 179 -12.49 -6.36 -26.31
CA ALA A 179 -12.09 -5.96 -24.95
C ALA A 179 -11.25 -4.68 -24.99
N ALA A 180 -11.55 -3.73 -24.10
CA ALA A 180 -10.70 -2.58 -23.85
C ALA A 180 -9.50 -3.02 -22.99
N LEU A 181 -8.28 -2.80 -23.48
CA LEU A 181 -7.05 -3.12 -22.75
C LEU A 181 -6.48 -1.87 -22.06
N HIS A 182 -6.28 -1.96 -20.76
CA HIS A 182 -5.54 -0.99 -19.96
C HIS A 182 -4.30 -1.64 -19.36
N THR A 183 -3.17 -0.94 -19.35
CA THR A 183 -1.92 -1.45 -18.80
C THR A 183 -1.39 -0.51 -17.73
N TYR A 184 -1.08 -1.07 -16.58
CA TYR A 184 -0.49 -0.38 -15.43
C TYR A 184 0.85 -1.02 -15.08
N ARG A 185 1.76 -0.22 -14.53
CA ARG A 185 3.08 -0.67 -14.08
C ARG A 185 3.35 -0.16 -12.68
N PHE A 186 3.89 -1.04 -11.84
CA PHE A 186 4.23 -0.77 -10.45
C PHE A 186 5.69 -1.17 -10.22
N ASP A 187 6.48 -0.26 -9.67
CA ASP A 187 7.82 -0.57 -9.17
C ASP A 187 7.69 -0.80 -7.65
N LEU A 188 7.79 -2.06 -7.23
CA LEU A 188 7.53 -2.49 -5.87
C LEU A 188 8.84 -2.77 -5.14
N THR A 189 9.18 -1.91 -4.19
CA THR A 189 10.32 -2.09 -3.28
C THR A 189 9.85 -2.86 -2.03
N PRO A 190 10.63 -3.83 -1.52
CA PRO A 190 10.36 -4.48 -0.25
C PRO A 190 10.09 -3.48 0.87
N GLY A 191 9.05 -3.72 1.66
CA GLY A 191 8.70 -2.81 2.75
C GLY A 191 7.83 -1.61 2.33
N ARG A 192 7.57 -1.42 1.03
CA ARG A 192 6.74 -0.34 0.51
C ARG A 192 5.49 -0.84 -0.19
N THR A 193 4.44 -0.05 -0.05
CA THR A 193 3.18 -0.20 -0.77
C THR A 193 3.16 0.82 -1.89
N SER A 194 2.93 0.38 -3.12
CA SER A 194 2.72 1.28 -4.25
C SER A 194 1.22 1.46 -4.49
N GLY A 195 0.81 2.71 -4.66
CA GLY A 195 -0.56 3.05 -5.03
C GLY A 195 -0.64 3.60 -6.45
N LEU A 196 -1.73 3.31 -7.15
CA LEU A 196 -2.09 3.95 -8.40
C LEU A 196 -3.57 4.30 -8.35
N THR A 197 -3.90 5.54 -8.67
CA THR A 197 -5.30 6.01 -8.77
C THR A 197 -5.48 6.65 -10.14
N THR A 198 -6.55 6.24 -10.82
CA THR A 198 -6.97 6.80 -12.10
C THR A 198 -8.44 7.16 -12.01
N GLY A 199 -8.85 8.13 -12.82
CA GLY A 199 -10.22 8.58 -12.84
C GLY A 199 -10.37 10.08 -12.61
N ARG A 200 -11.59 10.46 -12.27
CA ARG A 200 -11.98 11.85 -11.98
C ARG A 200 -12.90 11.90 -10.78
N ASP A 201 -12.90 13.05 -10.12
CA ASP A 201 -13.86 13.31 -9.05
C ASP A 201 -15.16 13.85 -9.68
N VAL A 202 -16.27 13.25 -9.29
CA VAL A 202 -17.61 13.65 -9.69
C VAL A 202 -18.30 14.23 -8.47
N SER A 203 -18.50 15.54 -8.48
CA SER A 203 -19.27 16.24 -7.46
C SER A 203 -20.75 16.28 -7.80
N PHE A 204 -21.59 16.21 -6.78
CA PHE A 204 -23.04 16.30 -6.93
C PHE A 204 -23.64 16.87 -5.63
N LEU A 205 -24.79 17.53 -5.77
CA LEU A 205 -25.56 18.07 -4.66
C LEU A 205 -26.23 16.91 -3.91
N LEU A 206 -25.67 16.52 -2.76
CA LEU A 206 -26.18 15.40 -1.98
C LEU A 206 -27.37 15.84 -1.13
N ASP A 207 -27.23 16.97 -0.44
CA ASP A 207 -28.13 17.39 0.62
C ASP A 207 -28.16 18.92 0.80
N TYR A 208 -28.91 19.41 1.78
CA TYR A 208 -28.87 20.78 2.29
C TYR A 208 -28.83 20.76 3.81
N ASP A 209 -27.78 21.30 4.43
CA ASP A 209 -27.77 21.53 5.88
C ASP A 209 -28.68 22.75 6.14
N VAL A 210 -29.62 22.63 7.08
CA VAL A 210 -30.62 23.68 7.35
C VAL A 210 -30.24 24.48 8.59
N GLU A 211 -30.01 25.77 8.39
CA GLU A 211 -29.75 26.72 9.47
C GLU A 211 -30.96 27.63 9.67
N ILE A 212 -31.41 27.78 10.91
CA ILE A 212 -32.54 28.65 11.24
C ILE A 212 -32.19 29.65 12.33
N ALA A 213 -32.73 30.85 12.19
CA ALA A 213 -32.65 31.91 13.18
C ALA A 213 -34.00 32.64 13.24
N GLN A 214 -34.21 33.55 14.19
CA GLN A 214 -35.50 34.20 14.43
C GLN A 214 -36.20 34.66 13.13
N ALA A 215 -37.28 33.96 12.74
CA ALA A 215 -38.03 34.16 11.50
C ALA A 215 -37.22 34.10 10.18
N ALA A 216 -36.13 33.34 10.15
CA ALA A 216 -35.27 33.13 8.99
C ALA A 216 -34.88 31.65 8.85
N THR A 217 -34.68 31.22 7.61
CA THR A 217 -34.16 29.90 7.25
C THR A 217 -33.12 30.07 6.16
N ILE A 218 -32.06 29.28 6.21
CA ILE A 218 -30.98 29.21 5.25
C ILE A 218 -30.77 27.72 4.94
N TYR A 219 -30.73 27.40 3.65
CA TYR A 219 -30.41 26.07 3.15
C TYR A 219 -29.01 26.11 2.57
N ASP A 220 -28.04 25.49 3.24
CA ASP A 220 -26.65 25.43 2.77
C ASP A 220 -26.42 24.14 1.96
N PRO A 221 -26.17 24.22 0.64
CA PRO A 221 -26.02 23.03 -0.20
C PRO A 221 -24.81 22.18 0.21
N VAL A 222 -25.08 20.93 0.60
CA VAL A 222 -24.07 19.92 0.89
C VAL A 222 -23.67 19.23 -0.39
N VAL A 223 -22.49 19.59 -0.88
CA VAL A 223 -21.89 18.94 -2.06
C VAL A 223 -21.04 17.75 -1.63
N SER A 224 -21.40 16.58 -2.14
CA SER A 224 -20.60 15.37 -2.01
C SER A 224 -19.81 15.10 -3.28
N SER A 225 -18.91 14.13 -3.23
CA SER A 225 -18.23 13.63 -4.40
C SER A 225 -17.92 12.14 -4.29
N TYR A 226 -17.89 11.46 -5.43
CA TYR A 226 -17.28 10.14 -5.57
C TYR A 226 -16.21 10.18 -6.66
N ARG A 227 -15.32 9.19 -6.69
CA ARG A 227 -14.33 9.03 -7.75
C ARG A 227 -14.81 8.02 -8.79
N ASP A 228 -14.87 8.45 -10.05
CA ASP A 228 -15.13 7.62 -11.23
C ASP A 228 -13.79 7.14 -11.78
N GLY A 229 -13.44 5.87 -11.56
CA GLY A 229 -12.20 5.25 -12.02
C GLY A 229 -11.70 4.12 -11.12
N THR A 230 -10.41 3.80 -11.27
CA THR A 230 -9.80 2.62 -10.65
C THR A 230 -8.65 3.00 -9.73
N ARG A 231 -8.58 2.32 -8.59
CA ARG A 231 -7.52 2.43 -7.60
C ARG A 231 -6.91 1.07 -7.29
N PHE A 232 -5.60 1.05 -7.20
CA PHE A 232 -4.80 -0.11 -6.81
C PHE A 232 -3.89 0.26 -5.66
N LEU A 233 -3.75 -0.63 -4.69
CA LEU A 233 -2.63 -0.68 -3.77
C LEU A 233 -1.98 -2.07 -3.91
N MET A 234 -0.67 -2.10 -4.00
CA MET A 234 0.10 -3.33 -4.17
C MET A 234 1.32 -3.34 -3.28
N ARG A 235 1.59 -4.49 -2.66
CA ARG A 235 2.83 -4.77 -1.92
C ARG A 235 3.38 -6.10 -2.37
N ALA A 236 4.68 -6.14 -2.67
CA ALA A 236 5.35 -7.35 -3.10
C ALA A 236 6.47 -7.76 -2.15
N THR A 237 6.61 -9.06 -1.98
CA THR A 237 7.71 -9.70 -1.28
C THR A 237 8.26 -10.81 -2.15
N ARG A 238 9.54 -10.73 -2.49
CA ARG A 238 10.22 -11.75 -3.29
C ARG A 238 10.33 -13.06 -2.50
N ARG A 239 10.05 -14.22 -3.09
CA ARG A 239 10.16 -15.56 -2.46
C ARG A 239 10.82 -16.55 -3.41
N GLY A 240 12.14 -16.64 -3.36
CA GLY A 240 12.91 -17.50 -4.28
C GLY A 240 12.67 -17.12 -5.75
N ALA A 241 12.19 -18.09 -6.55
CA ALA A 241 11.84 -17.93 -7.96
C ALA A 241 10.40 -17.40 -8.18
N SER A 242 9.79 -16.76 -7.18
CA SER A 242 8.45 -16.20 -7.27
C SER A 242 8.35 -14.89 -6.51
N THR A 243 7.29 -14.12 -6.74
CA THR A 243 6.98 -12.90 -6.01
C THR A 243 5.58 -13.03 -5.40
N ALA A 244 5.50 -12.98 -4.07
CA ALA A 244 4.22 -12.88 -3.37
C ALA A 244 3.71 -11.44 -3.52
N LEU A 245 2.47 -11.26 -3.93
CA LEU A 245 1.88 -9.96 -4.23
C LEU A 245 0.51 -9.86 -3.53
N SER A 246 0.38 -8.91 -2.62
CA SER A 246 -0.92 -8.53 -2.06
C SER A 246 -1.47 -7.33 -2.81
N ILE A 247 -2.73 -7.44 -3.22
CA ILE A 247 -3.40 -6.47 -4.10
C ILE A 247 -4.70 -6.06 -3.45
N LEU A 248 -4.93 -4.75 -3.39
CA LEU A 248 -6.23 -4.14 -3.11
C LEU A 248 -6.62 -3.35 -4.35
N MET A 249 -7.68 -3.76 -5.03
CA MET A 249 -8.22 -3.10 -6.19
C MET A 249 -9.62 -2.60 -5.86
N ARG A 250 -9.91 -1.36 -6.24
CA ARG A 250 -11.26 -0.82 -6.28
C ARG A 250 -11.50 -0.15 -7.60
N GLU A 251 -12.58 -0.50 -8.25
CA GLU A 251 -13.13 0.21 -9.40
C GLU A 251 -14.50 0.76 -9.02
N THR A 252 -14.71 2.01 -9.42
CA THR A 252 -15.94 2.76 -9.21
C THR A 252 -16.36 3.33 -10.55
N LEU A 253 -17.55 2.96 -11.03
CA LEU A 253 -18.04 3.39 -12.33
C LEU A 253 -19.47 3.96 -12.21
N PRO A 254 -19.74 5.17 -12.72
CA PRO A 254 -21.11 5.65 -12.80
C PRO A 254 -21.92 4.77 -13.74
N ALA A 255 -23.11 4.37 -13.30
CA ALA A 255 -24.13 3.85 -14.20
C ALA A 255 -24.58 4.94 -15.19
N GLU A 256 -24.65 6.17 -14.69
CA GLU A 256 -25.20 7.33 -15.38
C GLU A 256 -24.78 8.61 -14.64
N LYS A 257 -25.13 9.78 -15.21
CA LYS A 257 -24.99 11.05 -14.49
C LYS A 257 -25.90 11.05 -13.25
N PRO A 258 -25.50 11.68 -12.14
CA PRO A 258 -26.37 11.85 -10.98
C PRO A 258 -27.74 12.37 -11.40
N ARG A 259 -28.80 11.68 -10.99
CA ARG A 259 -30.17 12.01 -11.37
C ARG A 259 -30.73 13.04 -10.40
N GLU A 260 -31.41 14.05 -10.92
CA GLU A 260 -32.19 14.95 -10.07
C GLU A 260 -33.38 14.20 -9.48
N ARG A 261 -33.53 14.30 -8.15
CA ARG A 261 -34.71 13.87 -7.42
C ARG A 261 -35.42 15.12 -6.92
N PRO A 262 -36.65 15.38 -7.36
CA PRO A 262 -37.39 16.53 -6.88
C PRO A 262 -37.68 16.42 -5.39
N LEU A 263 -37.62 17.55 -4.72
CA LEU A 263 -37.95 17.76 -3.32
C LEU A 263 -39.08 18.78 -3.24
N SER A 264 -39.92 18.64 -2.22
CA SER A 264 -41.01 19.58 -1.94
C SER A 264 -40.94 20.00 -0.49
N PHE A 265 -40.10 20.98 -0.19
CA PHE A 265 -39.90 21.51 1.16
C PHE A 265 -40.46 22.90 1.31
N TYR A 266 -41.00 23.18 2.49
CA TYR A 266 -41.48 24.49 2.86
C TYR A 266 -41.05 24.81 4.29
N ALA A 267 -40.39 25.96 4.47
CA ALA A 267 -40.16 26.53 5.78
C ALA A 267 -41.38 27.32 6.24
N GLY A 268 -41.81 27.09 7.48
CA GLY A 268 -42.82 27.91 8.15
C GLY A 268 -42.15 29.09 8.84
N LEU A 269 -42.45 30.32 8.42
CA LEU A 269 -41.95 31.55 9.05
C LEU A 269 -43.13 32.30 9.69
N GLY A 270 -43.01 32.58 10.99
CA GLY A 270 -43.96 33.37 11.76
C GLY A 270 -43.49 34.81 11.94
N SER A 271 -44.41 35.68 12.37
CA SER A 271 -44.07 37.05 12.77
C SER A 271 -44.26 37.26 14.26
N GLN A 272 -43.29 37.92 14.90
CA GLN A 272 -43.37 38.33 16.30
C GLN A 272 -44.56 39.25 16.60
N LYS A 273 -45.08 39.96 15.58
CA LYS A 273 -46.19 40.91 15.73
C LYS A 273 -47.58 40.27 15.60
N GLY A 274 -47.69 38.94 15.63
CA GLY A 274 -48.97 38.23 15.54
C GLY A 274 -49.58 38.20 14.13
N GLY A 275 -48.76 38.42 13.09
CA GLY A 275 -49.19 38.60 11.69
C GLY A 275 -49.46 37.33 10.87
N GLY A 276 -49.54 36.16 11.49
CA GLY A 276 -49.73 34.87 10.80
C GLY A 276 -48.43 34.14 10.45
N TYR A 277 -48.57 32.94 9.89
CA TYR A 277 -47.49 32.10 9.38
C TYR A 277 -47.47 32.15 7.85
N SER A 278 -46.29 32.30 7.24
CA SER A 278 -46.06 32.13 5.81
C SER A 278 -45.22 30.87 5.56
N PHE A 279 -45.52 30.20 4.45
CA PHE A 279 -44.70 29.08 3.97
C PHE A 279 -43.79 29.57 2.84
N HIS A 280 -42.50 29.35 2.98
CA HIS A 280 -41.50 29.71 1.99
C HIS A 280 -40.97 28.43 1.37
N GLN A 281 -41.01 28.33 0.04
CA GLN A 281 -40.51 27.17 -0.67
C GLN A 281 -38.99 27.05 -0.46
N GLY A 282 -38.55 25.87 -0.02
CA GLY A 282 -37.14 25.51 0.09
C GLY A 282 -36.56 25.01 -1.24
N PRO A 283 -35.42 24.31 -1.20
CA PRO A 283 -34.83 23.68 -2.37
C PRO A 283 -35.78 22.72 -3.07
N ASP A 284 -35.64 22.61 -4.40
CA ASP A 284 -36.55 21.86 -5.27
C ASP A 284 -35.99 20.50 -5.69
N SER A 285 -34.73 20.20 -5.42
CA SER A 285 -34.08 18.97 -5.86
C SER A 285 -32.76 18.66 -5.16
N VAL A 286 -32.42 17.38 -5.13
CA VAL A 286 -31.09 16.83 -4.80
C VAL A 286 -30.64 15.91 -5.92
N GLN A 287 -29.37 15.51 -5.93
CA GLN A 287 -28.82 14.61 -6.92
C GLN A 287 -28.52 13.24 -6.31
N ILE A 288 -29.04 12.19 -6.96
CA ILE A 288 -28.82 10.81 -6.57
C ILE A 288 -27.81 10.17 -7.53
N PRO A 289 -26.59 9.86 -7.07
CA PRO A 289 -25.64 9.12 -7.88
C PRO A 289 -26.05 7.65 -7.92
N ASN A 290 -25.72 6.99 -9.04
CA ASN A 290 -25.92 5.57 -9.21
C ASN A 290 -24.59 4.95 -9.60
N ILE A 291 -23.90 4.38 -8.61
CA ILE A 291 -22.47 4.05 -8.69
C ILE A 291 -22.31 2.55 -8.64
N PHE A 292 -21.67 1.95 -9.64
CA PHE A 292 -21.23 0.57 -9.60
C PHE A 292 -19.87 0.46 -8.92
N SER A 293 -19.73 -0.58 -8.12
CA SER A 293 -18.61 -0.77 -7.21
C SER A 293 -18.08 -2.18 -7.37
N ARG A 294 -16.78 -2.29 -7.66
CA ARG A 294 -16.03 -3.54 -7.55
C ARG A 294 -14.81 -3.31 -6.68
N GLY A 295 -14.75 -3.98 -5.54
CA GLY A 295 -13.55 -4.11 -4.74
C GLY A 295 -13.08 -5.55 -4.74
N VAL A 296 -11.78 -5.80 -4.92
CA VAL A 296 -11.17 -7.12 -4.68
C VAL A 296 -9.89 -6.94 -3.90
N ALA A 297 -9.65 -7.83 -2.94
CA ALA A 297 -8.40 -7.89 -2.18
C ALA A 297 -7.98 -9.34 -2.00
N PHE A 298 -6.76 -9.67 -2.39
CA PHE A 298 -6.19 -11.01 -2.22
C PHE A 298 -4.67 -10.97 -2.28
N THR A 299 -4.03 -12.00 -1.73
CA THR A 299 -2.61 -12.27 -1.89
C THR A 299 -2.42 -13.37 -2.91
N THR A 300 -1.44 -13.25 -3.79
CA THR A 300 -1.12 -14.24 -4.82
C THR A 300 0.38 -14.47 -4.94
N LEU A 301 0.79 -15.49 -5.68
CA LEU A 301 2.18 -15.81 -5.99
C LEU A 301 2.39 -15.77 -7.51
N ILE A 302 3.26 -14.87 -7.99
CA ILE A 302 3.65 -14.77 -9.40
C ILE A 302 4.96 -15.53 -9.59
N PRO A 303 4.99 -16.66 -10.33
CA PRO A 303 6.23 -17.35 -10.64
C PRO A 303 7.08 -16.54 -11.65
N ASP A 304 8.40 -16.71 -11.60
CA ASP A 304 9.30 -16.13 -12.61
C ASP A 304 8.98 -16.63 -14.01
N GLY A 305 8.91 -15.70 -14.97
CA GLY A 305 8.55 -16.01 -16.36
C GLY A 305 7.12 -16.54 -16.52
N GLY A 306 6.27 -16.37 -15.50
CA GLY A 306 4.86 -16.75 -15.55
C GLY A 306 3.92 -15.59 -15.31
N VAL A 307 2.64 -15.85 -15.55
CA VAL A 307 1.57 -14.88 -15.45
C VAL A 307 0.47 -15.43 -14.55
N VAL A 308 -0.04 -14.56 -13.69
CA VAL A 308 -1.18 -14.86 -12.84
C VAL A 308 -2.40 -14.08 -13.33
N ALA A 309 -3.50 -14.78 -13.54
CA ALA A 309 -4.75 -14.23 -14.05
C ALA A 309 -5.85 -14.29 -12.98
N PHE A 310 -6.65 -13.23 -12.89
CA PHE A 310 -7.88 -13.22 -12.11
C PHE A 310 -9.00 -12.58 -12.93
N ALA A 311 -10.24 -12.93 -12.63
CA ALA A 311 -11.38 -12.44 -13.39
C ALA A 311 -12.56 -12.13 -12.49
N SER A 312 -13.36 -11.17 -12.94
CA SER A 312 -14.65 -10.85 -12.33
C SER A 312 -15.70 -10.65 -13.40
N ALA A 313 -16.93 -11.03 -13.08
CA ALA A 313 -18.10 -10.74 -13.88
C ALA A 313 -19.21 -10.27 -12.95
N PHE A 314 -19.91 -9.21 -13.34
CA PHE A 314 -21.07 -8.70 -12.62
C PHE A 314 -22.19 -8.42 -13.61
N THR A 315 -23.36 -8.98 -13.34
CA THR A 315 -24.57 -8.80 -14.12
C THR A 315 -25.63 -8.14 -13.26
N ARG A 316 -26.25 -7.07 -13.76
CA ARG A 316 -27.41 -6.43 -13.13
C ARG A 316 -28.30 -5.79 -14.19
N GLY A 317 -29.62 -5.97 -14.08
CA GLY A 317 -30.57 -5.32 -14.99
C GLY A 317 -30.38 -5.68 -16.46
N GLY A 318 -29.85 -6.88 -16.74
CA GLY A 318 -29.56 -7.37 -18.10
C GLY A 318 -28.22 -6.91 -18.68
N GLU A 319 -27.49 -6.03 -17.99
CA GLU A 319 -26.13 -5.63 -18.37
C GLU A 319 -25.11 -6.49 -17.64
N THR A 320 -24.13 -7.03 -18.37
CA THR A 320 -22.99 -7.75 -17.80
C THR A 320 -21.71 -6.96 -18.06
N ARG A 321 -20.92 -6.75 -17.01
CA ARG A 321 -19.54 -6.29 -17.11
C ARG A 321 -18.61 -7.43 -16.74
N ARG A 322 -17.60 -7.67 -17.56
CA ARG A 322 -16.58 -8.69 -17.31
C ARG A 322 -15.21 -8.08 -17.40
N GLU A 323 -14.32 -8.58 -16.56
CA GLU A 323 -12.91 -8.25 -16.60
C GLU A 323 -12.03 -9.47 -16.42
N VAL A 324 -10.94 -9.46 -17.17
CA VAL A 324 -9.80 -10.36 -16.96
C VAL A 324 -8.59 -9.49 -16.69
N CYS A 325 -7.92 -9.78 -15.58
CA CYS A 325 -6.72 -9.09 -15.16
C CYS A 325 -5.54 -10.05 -15.19
N LEU A 326 -4.41 -9.61 -15.76
CA LEU A 326 -3.18 -10.38 -15.86
C LEU A 326 -2.05 -9.65 -15.12
N LEU A 327 -1.40 -10.35 -14.21
CA LEU A 327 -0.28 -9.88 -13.42
C LEU A 327 1.00 -10.55 -13.90
N ARG A 328 1.98 -9.73 -14.28
CA ARG A 328 3.28 -10.19 -14.77
C ARG A 328 4.40 -9.52 -14.03
N ARG A 329 5.47 -10.26 -13.79
CA ARG A 329 6.74 -9.67 -13.36
C ARG A 329 7.57 -9.37 -14.61
N GLU A 330 7.80 -8.10 -14.92
CA GLU A 330 8.63 -7.70 -16.09
C GLU A 330 10.14 -7.77 -15.78
N GLY A 331 10.49 -8.10 -14.53
CA GLY A 331 11.85 -8.17 -14.04
C GLY A 331 11.99 -7.46 -12.69
N GLY A 332 13.22 -7.33 -12.23
CA GLY A 332 13.53 -6.72 -10.95
C GLY A 332 14.85 -7.20 -10.41
N VAL A 333 15.44 -6.41 -9.52
CA VAL A 333 16.65 -6.78 -8.78
C VAL A 333 16.35 -7.11 -7.32
N SER A 334 15.08 -7.09 -6.92
CA SER A 334 14.67 -7.51 -5.59
C SER A 334 15.08 -8.96 -5.32
N SER A 335 15.67 -9.18 -4.16
CA SER A 335 16.12 -10.49 -3.69
C SER A 335 15.50 -10.76 -2.32
N PRO A 336 15.18 -12.03 -1.97
CA PRO A 336 14.78 -12.36 -0.61
C PRO A 336 15.85 -12.00 0.43
N PHE A 337 17.13 -12.11 0.06
CA PHE A 337 18.25 -11.79 0.92
C PHE A 337 19.47 -11.31 0.13
N TYR A 338 20.42 -10.69 0.82
CA TYR A 338 21.70 -10.25 0.26
C TYR A 338 22.84 -10.68 1.17
N ARG A 339 23.99 -11.01 0.56
CA ARG A 339 25.21 -11.39 1.25
C ARG A 339 26.40 -10.67 0.62
N ALA A 340 27.23 -10.06 1.45
CA ALA A 340 28.50 -9.50 1.03
C ALA A 340 29.58 -9.73 2.10
N LYS A 341 30.82 -9.96 1.67
CA LYS A 341 31.96 -10.20 2.54
C LYS A 341 32.90 -8.99 2.54
N PHE A 342 33.32 -8.57 3.74
CA PHE A 342 34.20 -7.44 4.01
C PHE A 342 35.29 -7.91 4.98
N GLY A 343 36.46 -8.28 4.45
CA GLY A 343 37.51 -8.92 5.26
C GLY A 343 37.06 -10.27 5.83
N SER A 344 37.11 -10.44 7.16
CA SER A 344 36.56 -11.62 7.86
C SER A 344 35.05 -11.51 8.11
N VAL A 345 34.50 -10.31 8.06
CA VAL A 345 33.09 -10.02 8.36
C VAL A 345 32.22 -10.29 7.14
N THR A 346 31.02 -10.81 7.37
CA THR A 346 29.95 -10.95 6.39
C THR A 346 28.78 -10.09 6.81
N LEU A 347 28.31 -9.25 5.89
CA LEU A 347 27.05 -8.52 5.99
C LEU A 347 25.96 -9.36 5.31
N PHE A 348 24.90 -9.67 6.06
CA PHE A 348 23.77 -10.44 5.57
C PHE A 348 22.49 -9.65 5.79
N LEU A 349 21.67 -9.49 4.76
CA LEU A 349 20.38 -8.80 4.83
C LEU A 349 19.29 -9.78 4.50
N VAL A 350 18.32 -9.95 5.39
CA VAL A 350 17.18 -10.85 5.20
C VAL A 350 15.90 -10.07 5.24
N ASN A 351 15.07 -10.19 4.21
CA ASN A 351 13.74 -9.63 4.27
C ASN A 351 12.87 -10.48 5.22
N SER A 352 12.41 -9.89 6.33
CA SER A 352 11.57 -10.57 7.32
C SER A 352 10.17 -10.91 6.80
N GLU A 353 9.67 -10.20 5.78
CA GLU A 353 8.38 -10.48 5.14
C GLU A 353 8.38 -11.82 4.37
N LEU A 354 9.54 -12.43 4.14
CA LEU A 354 9.64 -13.78 3.57
C LEU A 354 8.90 -14.84 4.39
N PHE A 355 8.94 -14.65 5.71
CA PHE A 355 8.45 -15.60 6.70
C PHE A 355 6.98 -15.34 7.07
N SER A 356 6.45 -14.20 6.66
CA SER A 356 5.08 -13.77 6.90
C SER A 356 4.65 -13.02 5.65
N PRO A 357 4.17 -13.73 4.61
CA PRO A 357 3.78 -13.08 3.37
C PRO A 357 2.77 -11.96 3.67
N PRO A 358 2.76 -10.87 2.88
CA PRO A 358 1.95 -9.71 3.19
C PRO A 358 0.50 -10.11 3.46
N GLY A 359 0.05 -9.84 4.68
CA GLY A 359 -1.25 -10.26 5.15
C GLY A 359 -2.36 -9.40 4.59
N LEU A 360 -3.58 -9.94 4.62
CA LEU A 360 -4.78 -9.16 4.41
C LEU A 360 -5.69 -9.34 5.62
N SER A 361 -5.90 -8.24 6.32
CA SER A 361 -6.95 -8.13 7.31
C SER A 361 -8.15 -7.38 6.73
N PHE A 362 -9.32 -7.73 7.23
CA PHE A 362 -10.58 -7.17 6.78
C PHE A 362 -11.37 -6.70 7.99
N ASP A 363 -11.71 -5.42 7.98
CA ASP A 363 -12.60 -4.84 8.97
C ASP A 363 -13.90 -4.48 8.29
N LEU A 364 -15.00 -4.94 8.88
CA LEU A 364 -16.33 -4.50 8.53
C LEU A 364 -16.77 -3.45 9.55
N TYR A 365 -16.90 -2.21 9.10
CA TYR A 365 -17.42 -1.12 9.91
C TYR A 365 -18.81 -0.75 9.42
N THR A 366 -19.76 -0.73 10.35
CA THR A 366 -21.05 -0.05 10.20
C THR A 366 -21.06 1.03 11.27
N ASN A 367 -20.54 2.22 10.95
CA ASN A 367 -20.72 3.36 11.86
C ASN A 367 -22.17 3.86 11.68
N GLU A 368 -23.05 3.50 12.62
CA GLU A 368 -24.44 3.95 12.61
C GLU A 368 -24.55 5.48 12.78
N GLU A 369 -23.62 6.10 13.53
CA GLU A 369 -23.68 7.53 13.86
C GLU A 369 -23.11 8.45 12.76
N GLU A 370 -22.06 8.06 12.04
CA GLU A 370 -21.38 8.95 11.08
C GLU A 370 -21.76 8.73 9.60
N LEU A 371 -22.30 7.56 9.25
CA LEU A 371 -22.42 7.15 7.83
C LEU A 371 -23.82 6.66 7.44
N GLY A 372 -24.82 6.87 8.29
CA GLY A 372 -26.15 6.31 8.08
C GLY A 372 -26.09 4.80 7.82
N GLY A 373 -25.18 4.11 8.52
CA GLY A 373 -24.88 2.67 8.46
C GLY A 373 -24.45 2.09 7.10
N HIS A 374 -23.94 2.91 6.18
CA HIS A 374 -23.34 2.40 4.93
C HIS A 374 -22.20 1.42 5.24
N PRO A 375 -22.27 0.15 4.76
CA PRO A 375 -21.27 -0.84 5.10
C PRO A 375 -19.93 -0.47 4.48
N LEU A 376 -18.89 -0.42 5.30
CA LEU A 376 -17.53 -0.23 4.86
C LEU A 376 -16.74 -1.50 5.12
N LEU A 377 -16.52 -2.29 4.07
CA LEU A 377 -15.48 -3.31 4.11
C LEU A 377 -14.14 -2.64 3.78
N TYR A 378 -13.27 -2.53 4.77
CA TYR A 378 -11.89 -2.13 4.56
C TYR A 378 -11.02 -3.39 4.44
N ALA A 379 -10.17 -3.39 3.42
CA ALA A 379 -9.04 -4.31 3.37
C ALA A 379 -7.78 -3.55 3.79
N LYS A 380 -6.94 -4.17 4.61
CA LYS A 380 -5.63 -3.64 4.98
C LYS A 380 -4.53 -4.52 4.41
N LEU A 381 -3.44 -3.89 3.99
CA LEU A 381 -2.19 -4.56 3.68
C LEU A 381 -1.37 -4.64 4.96
N ASP A 382 -1.38 -5.82 5.59
CA ASP A 382 -0.64 -6.03 6.82
C ASP A 382 0.82 -6.34 6.49
N ALA A 383 1.72 -5.57 7.07
CA ALA A 383 3.16 -5.74 6.94
C ALA A 383 3.79 -6.02 8.30
N ALA A 384 3.25 -7.03 9.00
CA ALA A 384 3.82 -7.47 10.26
C ALA A 384 5.13 -8.23 9.97
N PRO A 385 6.27 -7.77 10.49
CA PRO A 385 7.50 -8.52 10.36
C PRO A 385 7.36 -9.84 11.13
N ALA A 386 8.00 -10.90 10.62
CA ALA A 386 7.96 -12.18 11.29
C ALA A 386 8.70 -12.13 12.63
N THR A 387 7.94 -12.07 13.73
CA THR A 387 8.48 -12.04 15.10
C THR A 387 9.42 -13.22 15.37
N PHE A 388 9.07 -14.40 14.85
CA PHE A 388 9.92 -15.58 14.88
C PHE A 388 11.34 -15.33 14.36
N LEU A 389 11.50 -14.61 13.22
CA LEU A 389 12.84 -14.36 12.67
C LEU A 389 13.67 -13.53 13.64
N PHE A 390 13.10 -12.48 14.22
CA PHE A 390 13.84 -11.62 15.15
C PHE A 390 14.19 -12.33 16.45
N ASP A 391 13.28 -13.14 16.99
CA ASP A 391 13.58 -13.99 18.14
C ASP A 391 14.68 -15.00 17.78
N TRP A 392 14.59 -15.63 16.61
CA TRP A 392 15.59 -16.58 16.12
C TRP A 392 16.98 -15.95 15.97
N LEU A 393 17.05 -14.72 15.43
CA LEU A 393 18.28 -13.95 15.27
C LEU A 393 18.89 -13.54 16.61
N LYS A 394 18.08 -13.10 17.56
CA LYS A 394 18.52 -12.65 18.90
C LYS A 394 19.34 -13.70 19.65
N TYR A 395 19.04 -14.99 19.45
CA TYR A 395 19.75 -16.09 20.11
C TYR A 395 20.98 -16.60 19.34
N ARG A 396 21.15 -16.22 18.07
CA ARG A 396 22.17 -16.78 17.17
C ARG A 396 23.22 -15.78 16.70
N PHE A 397 22.89 -14.50 16.67
CA PHE A 397 23.78 -13.47 16.18
C PHE A 397 24.02 -12.41 17.26
N SER A 398 25.29 -12.15 17.51
CA SER A 398 25.74 -11.11 18.44
C SER A 398 25.39 -9.70 17.95
N VAL A 399 25.29 -9.51 16.64
CA VAL A 399 25.04 -8.22 16.00
C VAL A 399 23.98 -8.35 14.92
N TRP A 400 22.82 -7.74 15.16
CA TRP A 400 21.84 -7.50 14.12
C TRP A 400 21.05 -6.21 14.37
N ARG A 401 20.50 -5.64 13.30
CA ARG A 401 19.66 -4.44 13.30
C ARG A 401 18.46 -4.64 12.38
N ARG A 402 17.39 -3.86 12.63
CA ARG A 402 16.21 -3.81 11.76
C ARG A 402 16.23 -2.52 10.95
N ILE A 403 15.98 -2.63 9.65
CA ILE A 403 15.84 -1.53 8.69
C ILE A 403 14.54 -1.80 7.91
N GLY A 404 13.42 -1.27 8.40
CA GLY A 404 12.07 -1.60 7.90
C GLY A 404 11.79 -3.12 7.90
N PRO A 405 11.55 -3.76 6.73
CA PRO A 405 11.35 -5.20 6.66
C PRO A 405 12.67 -5.98 6.75
N TRP A 406 13.83 -5.34 6.65
CA TRP A 406 15.13 -6.02 6.58
C TRP A 406 15.73 -6.25 7.96
N ALA A 407 16.14 -7.49 8.22
CA ALA A 407 17.08 -7.83 9.27
C ALA A 407 18.51 -7.77 8.71
N VAL A 408 19.33 -6.86 9.22
CA VAL A 408 20.73 -6.69 8.84
C VAL A 408 21.61 -7.32 9.91
N VAL A 409 22.31 -8.38 9.54
CA VAL A 409 23.19 -9.18 10.39
C VAL A 409 24.63 -8.89 9.99
N VAL A 410 25.47 -8.59 10.98
CA VAL A 410 26.92 -8.44 10.79
C VAL A 410 27.59 -9.58 11.55
N THR A 411 28.26 -10.47 10.84
CA THR A 411 28.74 -11.72 11.42
C THR A 411 30.18 -12.03 11.02
N ASP A 412 30.96 -12.59 11.95
CA ASP A 412 32.29 -13.14 11.69
C ASP A 412 32.26 -14.67 11.92
N PRO A 413 32.80 -15.49 11.01
CA PRO A 413 32.93 -16.93 11.21
C PRO A 413 33.54 -17.33 12.56
N ALA A 414 34.41 -16.49 13.14
CA ALA A 414 35.04 -16.72 14.43
C ALA A 414 34.05 -16.71 15.60
N TRP A 415 32.90 -16.01 15.48
CA TRP A 415 31.96 -15.81 16.59
C TRP A 415 30.61 -16.49 16.35
N ASP A 416 30.11 -16.52 15.11
CA ASP A 416 28.76 -17.01 14.82
C ASP A 416 28.73 -18.38 14.08
N ASN A 417 29.88 -19.03 13.88
CA ASN A 417 30.04 -20.43 13.42
C ASN A 417 28.97 -20.89 12.37
N GLN A 418 28.15 -21.87 12.76
CA GLN A 418 27.12 -22.58 11.98
C GLN A 418 25.86 -21.74 11.71
N ALA A 419 25.67 -20.60 12.39
CA ALA A 419 24.43 -19.81 12.32
C ALA A 419 24.13 -19.30 10.91
N LEU A 420 25.16 -19.02 10.11
CA LEU A 420 24.99 -18.64 8.71
C LEU A 420 24.45 -19.79 7.86
N ALA A 421 24.98 -21.00 8.04
CA ALA A 421 24.49 -22.18 7.34
C ALA A 421 23.06 -22.55 7.77
N ASP A 422 22.74 -22.37 9.06
CA ASP A 422 21.37 -22.56 9.55
C ASP A 422 20.39 -21.54 8.94
N LEU A 423 20.82 -20.28 8.77
CA LEU A 423 20.02 -19.24 8.12
C LEU A 423 19.81 -19.57 6.63
N GLU A 424 20.85 -20.02 5.93
CA GLU A 424 20.76 -20.43 4.53
C GLU A 424 19.82 -21.64 4.37
N GLN A 425 19.90 -22.63 5.26
CA GLN A 425 18.97 -23.77 5.28
C GLN A 425 17.53 -23.32 5.56
N LEU A 426 17.34 -22.39 6.49
CA LEU A 426 16.03 -21.81 6.80
C LEU A 426 15.45 -21.09 5.58
N LEU A 427 16.25 -20.29 4.87
CA LEU A 427 15.83 -19.59 3.65
C LEU A 427 15.47 -20.56 2.53
N ALA A 428 16.26 -21.62 2.33
CA ALA A 428 15.96 -22.66 1.33
C ALA A 428 14.62 -23.36 1.62
N SER A 429 14.28 -23.57 2.89
CA SER A 429 13.00 -24.20 3.28
C SER A 429 11.76 -23.35 2.93
N LEU A 430 11.92 -22.04 2.76
CA LEU A 430 10.83 -21.12 2.41
C LEU A 430 10.53 -21.07 0.91
N GLU A 431 11.48 -21.50 0.07
CA GLU A 431 11.31 -21.52 -1.38
C GLU A 431 10.27 -22.55 -1.84
N GLU A 432 10.01 -23.57 -1.03
CA GLU A 432 9.04 -24.65 -1.34
C GLU A 432 7.59 -24.34 -0.93
N GLY A 433 7.36 -23.26 -0.16
CA GLY A 433 6.21 -23.16 0.74
C GLY A 433 4.93 -22.50 0.23
N GLY A 434 4.79 -22.17 -1.05
CA GLY A 434 3.65 -21.40 -1.55
C GLY A 434 3.03 -21.99 -2.82
N ARG A 435 1.71 -22.16 -2.84
CA ARG A 435 0.95 -22.45 -4.07
C ARG A 435 -0.29 -21.58 -4.11
N ASN A 436 -0.61 -21.10 -5.30
CA ASN A 436 -1.91 -20.48 -5.54
C ASN A 436 -3.00 -21.54 -5.50
N VAL A 437 -4.11 -21.20 -4.88
CA VAL A 437 -5.39 -21.90 -4.93
C VAL A 437 -6.33 -21.05 -5.76
N THR A 438 -6.97 -21.64 -6.77
CA THR A 438 -8.02 -20.95 -7.52
C THR A 438 -9.30 -20.94 -6.70
N CYS A 439 -9.68 -19.76 -6.22
CA CYS A 439 -10.96 -19.53 -5.56
C CYS A 439 -11.96 -19.03 -6.60
N SER A 440 -12.95 -19.86 -6.92
CA SER A 440 -14.10 -19.46 -7.74
C SER A 440 -15.30 -19.25 -6.85
N SER A 441 -16.01 -18.15 -7.02
CA SER A 441 -17.21 -17.84 -6.24
C SER A 441 -18.28 -17.26 -7.14
N ASP A 442 -19.46 -17.86 -7.04
CA ASP A 442 -20.68 -17.38 -7.68
C ASP A 442 -21.58 -16.82 -6.59
N LEU A 443 -22.00 -15.58 -6.77
CA LEU A 443 -22.84 -14.86 -5.84
C LEU A 443 -24.10 -14.42 -6.59
N GLN A 444 -25.27 -14.74 -6.06
CA GLN A 444 -26.55 -14.38 -6.66
C GLN A 444 -27.41 -13.66 -5.63
N ALA A 445 -28.01 -12.54 -6.03
CA ALA A 445 -28.84 -11.75 -5.14
C ALA A 445 -30.09 -12.57 -4.79
N PRO A 446 -30.68 -12.41 -3.59
CA PRO A 446 -31.87 -13.17 -3.21
C PRO A 446 -33.04 -12.99 -4.18
N ASP A 447 -33.16 -11.81 -4.79
CA ASP A 447 -34.17 -11.46 -5.80
C ASP A 447 -33.76 -11.84 -7.23
N GLN A 448 -32.60 -12.49 -7.40
CA GLN A 448 -31.98 -12.87 -8.67
C GLN A 448 -31.76 -11.72 -9.66
N SER A 449 -31.89 -10.47 -9.20
CA SER A 449 -31.71 -9.29 -10.05
C SER A 449 -30.25 -9.05 -10.43
N SER A 450 -29.33 -9.62 -9.64
CA SER A 450 -27.89 -9.45 -9.77
C SER A 450 -27.16 -10.78 -9.60
N PHE A 451 -26.12 -10.97 -10.42
CA PHE A 451 -25.22 -12.11 -10.37
C PHE A 451 -23.77 -11.63 -10.45
N ALA A 452 -22.91 -12.19 -9.63
CA ALA A 452 -21.50 -11.93 -9.59
C ALA A 452 -20.74 -13.25 -9.69
N ARG A 453 -19.69 -13.29 -10.50
CA ARG A 453 -18.73 -14.40 -10.52
C ARG A 453 -17.34 -13.84 -10.34
N LEU A 454 -16.55 -14.50 -9.52
CA LEU A 454 -15.19 -14.11 -9.18
C LEU A 454 -14.28 -15.33 -9.29
N VAL A 455 -13.12 -15.15 -9.91
CA VAL A 455 -12.06 -16.16 -9.98
C VAL A 455 -10.75 -15.52 -9.55
N LEU A 456 -10.26 -15.90 -8.37
CA LEU A 456 -9.04 -15.35 -7.76
C LEU A 456 -7.95 -16.42 -7.60
N PRO A 457 -6.69 -16.13 -7.92
CA PRO A 457 -5.52 -16.91 -7.52
C PRO A 457 -5.07 -16.49 -6.13
N VAL A 458 -5.51 -17.20 -5.10
CA VAL A 458 -5.20 -16.86 -3.71
C VAL A 458 -4.02 -17.70 -3.22
N LEU A 459 -3.02 -17.08 -2.60
CA LEU A 459 -1.93 -17.79 -1.95
C LEU A 459 -2.49 -18.62 -0.78
N GLY A 460 -2.20 -19.93 -0.76
CA GLY A 460 -2.64 -20.80 0.34
C GLY A 460 -2.22 -20.26 1.71
N GLY A 461 -3.14 -20.29 2.67
CA GLY A 461 -2.99 -19.73 4.01
C GLY A 461 -3.47 -18.27 4.16
N THR A 462 -3.73 -17.55 3.07
CA THR A 462 -4.06 -16.13 3.10
C THR A 462 -5.55 -15.84 2.95
N GLY A 463 -5.97 -14.66 3.43
CA GLY A 463 -7.32 -14.15 3.28
C GLY A 463 -7.57 -13.55 1.90
N PHE A 464 -8.84 -13.51 1.50
CA PHE A 464 -9.30 -12.74 0.36
C PHE A 464 -10.66 -12.11 0.66
N GLY A 465 -10.98 -11.06 -0.07
CA GLY A 465 -12.25 -10.36 0.04
C GLY A 465 -12.65 -9.73 -1.27
N ALA A 466 -13.95 -9.59 -1.47
CA ALA A 466 -14.51 -8.92 -2.62
C ALA A 466 -15.80 -8.19 -2.25
N VAL A 467 -16.03 -7.07 -2.91
CA VAL A 467 -17.29 -6.34 -2.87
C VAL A 467 -17.75 -6.11 -4.29
N LEU A 468 -19.00 -6.47 -4.57
CA LEU A 468 -19.62 -6.27 -5.86
C LEU A 468 -21.01 -5.71 -5.63
N GLY A 469 -21.30 -4.52 -6.13
CA GLY A 469 -22.60 -3.92 -5.87
C GLY A 469 -22.77 -2.54 -6.45
N ARG A 470 -23.79 -1.88 -5.94
CA ARG A 470 -24.19 -0.55 -6.37
C ARG A 470 -24.45 0.32 -5.16
N THR A 471 -23.87 1.51 -5.16
CA THR A 471 -24.18 2.55 -4.20
C THR A 471 -25.15 3.55 -4.84
N THR A 472 -26.24 3.82 -4.14
CA THR A 472 -27.19 4.91 -4.44
C THR A 472 -27.32 5.79 -3.19
N THR A 473 -28.10 6.85 -3.25
CA THR A 473 -28.55 7.57 -2.04
C THR A 473 -30.05 7.44 -1.87
N ALA A 474 -30.51 7.56 -0.63
CA ALA A 474 -31.92 7.66 -0.29
C ALA A 474 -32.12 8.69 0.81
N LEU A 475 -33.28 9.33 0.78
CA LEU A 475 -33.80 10.08 1.91
C LEU A 475 -34.22 9.06 2.97
N THR A 476 -33.52 9.04 4.10
CA THR A 476 -33.73 8.07 5.18
C THR A 476 -34.50 8.66 6.34
N ASP A 477 -34.33 9.95 6.60
CA ASP A 477 -35.01 10.63 7.71
C ASP A 477 -35.24 12.11 7.42
N PHE A 478 -35.88 12.79 8.37
CA PHE A 478 -36.01 14.24 8.46
C PHE A 478 -35.71 14.69 9.87
N ASP A 479 -34.65 15.47 10.03
CA ASP A 479 -34.52 16.32 11.18
C ASP A 479 -35.46 17.53 11.03
N VAL A 480 -35.90 18.09 12.15
CA VAL A 480 -36.77 19.28 12.14
C VAL A 480 -36.11 20.35 12.96
N GLU A 481 -35.63 21.35 12.25
CA GLU A 481 -35.05 22.53 12.86
C GLU A 481 -36.17 23.46 13.33
N VAL A 482 -36.15 23.84 14.61
CA VAL A 482 -37.12 24.78 15.20
C VAL A 482 -36.44 25.92 15.97
N ALA A 483 -36.79 27.15 15.61
CA ALA A 483 -36.34 28.37 16.26
C ALA A 483 -37.54 29.31 16.44
N GLN A 484 -37.30 30.45 17.11
CA GLN A 484 -38.37 31.39 17.37
C GLN A 484 -38.97 31.90 16.04
N PHE A 485 -40.24 31.56 15.80
CA PHE A 485 -40.97 31.89 14.57
C PHE A 485 -40.39 31.30 13.29
N ALA A 486 -39.61 30.22 13.36
CA ALA A 486 -39.12 29.51 12.17
C ALA A 486 -39.12 28.01 12.42
N GLY A 487 -39.54 27.25 11.42
CA GLY A 487 -39.38 25.80 11.40
C GLY A 487 -39.16 25.32 9.98
N SER A 488 -38.20 24.41 9.79
CA SER A 488 -37.94 23.81 8.49
C SER A 488 -37.57 22.34 8.65
N PRO A 489 -38.04 21.45 7.77
CA PRO A 489 -37.48 20.12 7.67
C PRO A 489 -36.04 20.21 7.15
N ASP A 490 -35.18 19.39 7.71
CA ASP A 490 -33.81 19.13 7.29
C ASP A 490 -33.74 17.65 6.82
N PRO A 491 -33.77 17.38 5.51
CA PRO A 491 -33.74 16.01 4.99
C PRO A 491 -32.40 15.35 5.33
N VAL A 492 -32.45 14.10 5.80
CA VAL A 492 -31.23 13.30 5.99
C VAL A 492 -31.07 12.35 4.81
N ILE A 493 -30.06 12.60 3.97
CA ILE A 493 -29.77 11.77 2.80
C ILE A 493 -28.55 10.88 3.06
N ALA A 494 -28.80 9.57 3.16
CA ALA A 494 -27.77 8.57 3.38
C ALA A 494 -27.44 7.76 2.12
N PRO A 495 -26.18 7.31 1.95
CA PRO A 495 -25.85 6.36 0.90
C PRO A 495 -26.35 4.95 1.25
N LEU A 496 -26.97 4.28 0.29
CA LEU A 496 -27.39 2.89 0.37
C LEU A 496 -26.51 2.02 -0.51
N PHE A 497 -25.98 0.94 0.05
CA PHE A 497 -25.27 -0.08 -0.71
C PHE A 497 -26.16 -1.29 -0.95
N ASP A 498 -26.34 -1.64 -2.22
CA ASP A 498 -27.07 -2.80 -2.69
C ASP A 498 -26.12 -3.71 -3.46
N GLY A 499 -25.66 -4.76 -2.80
CA GLY A 499 -24.65 -5.64 -3.34
C GLY A 499 -24.27 -6.79 -2.42
N MET A 500 -23.08 -7.30 -2.66
CA MET A 500 -22.54 -8.47 -2.00
C MET A 500 -21.16 -8.18 -1.46
N VAL A 501 -20.91 -8.73 -0.29
CA VAL A 501 -19.60 -8.73 0.35
C VAL A 501 -19.21 -10.18 0.60
N LEU A 502 -18.04 -10.54 0.11
CA LEU A 502 -17.43 -11.84 0.27
C LEU A 502 -16.13 -11.67 1.04
N ARG A 503 -15.93 -12.51 2.06
CA ARG A 503 -14.66 -12.72 2.73
C ARG A 503 -14.42 -14.21 2.85
N GLY A 504 -13.17 -14.62 2.63
CA GLY A 504 -12.77 -16.00 2.87
C GLY A 504 -11.29 -16.12 3.15
N GLN A 505 -10.88 -17.35 3.45
CA GLN A 505 -9.48 -17.73 3.59
C GLN A 505 -9.23 -18.96 2.74
N ALA A 506 -8.12 -18.95 1.98
CA ALA A 506 -7.70 -20.10 1.21
C ALA A 506 -6.87 -21.03 2.08
N PHE A 507 -7.27 -22.29 2.22
CA PHE A 507 -6.48 -23.28 2.94
C PHE A 507 -5.75 -24.21 1.95
N SER A 508 -4.43 -24.33 2.09
CA SER A 508 -3.64 -25.31 1.34
C SER A 508 -3.71 -26.67 2.04
N GLY A 509 -4.66 -27.50 1.64
CA GLY A 509 -4.77 -28.91 2.02
C GLY A 509 -4.93 -29.82 0.79
N PRO A 510 -4.87 -31.16 0.95
CA PRO A 510 -5.12 -32.10 -0.15
C PRO A 510 -6.53 -31.95 -0.74
N LYS A 511 -7.45 -31.35 0.01
CA LYS A 511 -8.70 -30.77 -0.49
C LYS A 511 -8.75 -29.31 -0.03
N PRO A 512 -8.74 -28.32 -0.93
CA PRO A 512 -8.92 -26.94 -0.54
C PRO A 512 -10.30 -26.80 0.09
N VAL A 513 -10.34 -26.32 1.33
CA VAL A 513 -11.57 -25.89 1.99
C VAL A 513 -11.60 -24.37 1.86
N ILE A 514 -12.73 -23.82 1.48
CA ILE A 514 -12.96 -22.38 1.51
C ILE A 514 -13.97 -22.15 2.63
N ASP A 515 -13.53 -21.47 3.69
CA ASP A 515 -14.48 -20.96 4.69
C ASP A 515 -15.01 -19.62 4.18
N VAL A 516 -16.30 -19.59 3.86
CA VAL A 516 -16.98 -18.42 3.32
C VAL A 516 -17.96 -17.91 4.35
N SER A 517 -17.72 -16.71 4.86
CA SER A 517 -18.76 -15.91 5.49
C SER A 517 -19.20 -14.85 4.48
N GLY A 518 -20.32 -15.13 3.82
CA GLY A 518 -20.95 -14.21 2.87
C GLY A 518 -22.24 -13.67 3.45
N TRP A 519 -22.46 -12.36 3.33
CA TRP A 519 -23.73 -11.74 3.67
C TRP A 519 -24.34 -11.19 2.38
N GLY A 520 -25.54 -11.67 2.03
CA GLY A 520 -26.41 -10.98 1.08
C GLY A 520 -27.01 -9.79 1.81
N ILE A 521 -26.36 -8.63 1.75
CA ILE A 521 -26.81 -7.45 2.46
C ILE A 521 -27.62 -6.58 1.51
N ARG A 522 -28.94 -6.60 1.67
CA ARG A 522 -29.79 -5.49 1.27
C ARG A 522 -30.02 -4.65 2.53
N LEU A 523 -29.06 -3.78 2.86
CA LEU A 523 -29.25 -2.79 3.92
C LEU A 523 -30.18 -1.72 3.36
N VAL A 524 -31.45 -1.85 3.69
CA VAL A 524 -32.33 -0.69 3.79
C VAL A 524 -32.20 -0.29 5.25
N LEU A 525 -31.44 0.76 5.53
CA LEU A 525 -31.43 1.39 6.83
C LEU A 525 -32.59 2.37 6.92
#